data_AF-A0A849T3E2-F1
#
_entry.id   AF-A0A849T3E2-F1
#
_cell.length_a   1.000
_cell.length_b   1.000
_cell.length_c   1.000
_cell.angle_alpha   90.00
_cell.angle_beta   90.00
_cell.angle_gamma   90.00
#
_symmetry.space_group_name_H-M   'P 1'
#
loop_
_entity.id
_entity.type
_entity.pdbx_description
1 polymer ?
#
loop_
_entity_poly.entity_id
_entity_poly.type
_entity_poly.pdbx_seq_one_letter_code
_entity_poly.pdbx_strand_id
1 'polypeptide(L)'
;MKETYALELLVELQSIYCKEGGRNFDAGISAAIASLADKEISEKDRWSQACSIYQTMAGSKSGFSDFYIDRDTVEQRINANARLDFIRQELWKLLGY
;
A
#
# COMPACT_ATOMS: atom_id res chain seq x y z
N MET A 1 14.86 5.79 8.10
CA MET A 1 13.71 6.73 8.11
C MET A 1 12.73 6.43 6.97
N LYS A 2 13.15 6.38 5.70
CA LYS A 2 12.24 6.05 4.58
C LYS A 2 11.62 4.66 4.69
N GLU A 3 12.39 3.67 5.14
CA GLU A 3 11.91 2.29 5.33
C GLU A 3 10.78 2.16 6.34
N THR A 4 11.00 2.69 7.55
CA THR A 4 9.99 2.70 8.61
C THR A 4 8.71 3.39 8.17
N TYR A 5 8.83 4.54 7.49
CA TYR A 5 7.66 5.28 6.99
C TYR A 5 6.91 4.52 5.89
N ALA A 6 7.62 3.89 4.94
CA ALA A 6 7.00 3.03 3.93
C ALA A 6 6.27 1.83 4.55
N LEU A 7 6.86 1.22 5.58
CA LEU A 7 6.27 0.11 6.32
C LEU A 7 4.97 0.54 7.03
N GLU A 8 4.99 1.68 7.73
CA GLU A 8 3.80 2.23 8.39
C GLU A 8 2.65 2.49 7.41
N LEU A 9 2.96 3.10 6.27
CA LEU A 9 1.98 3.35 5.20
C LEU A 9 1.42 2.06 4.60
N LEU A 10 2.27 1.03 4.40
CA LEU A 10 1.81 -0.28 3.90
C LEU A 10 0.90 -0.98 4.91
N VAL A 11 1.22 -0.93 6.20
CA VAL A 11 0.38 -1.50 7.27
C VAL A 11 -0.97 -0.79 7.34
N GLU A 12 -0.99 0.53 7.22
CA GLU A 12 -2.25 1.28 7.18
C GLU A 12 -3.07 0.96 5.94
N LEU A 13 -2.42 0.89 4.77
CA LEU A 13 -3.06 0.49 3.51
C LEU A 13 -3.69 -0.90 3.64
N GLN A 14 -2.97 -1.86 4.20
CA GLN A 14 -3.47 -3.22 4.45
C GLN A 14 -4.73 -3.20 5.32
N SER A 15 -4.71 -2.44 6.41
CA SER A 15 -5.83 -2.29 7.34
C SER A 15 -7.07 -1.73 6.64
N ILE A 16 -6.90 -0.73 5.77
CA ILE A 16 -7.99 -0.16 4.96
C ILE A 16 -8.56 -1.23 4.01
N TYR A 17 -7.72 -1.85 3.19
CA TYR A 17 -8.17 -2.82 2.20
C TYR A 17 -8.85 -4.04 2.84
N CYS A 18 -8.35 -4.51 3.97
CA CYS A 18 -8.96 -5.63 4.70
C CYS A 18 -10.36 -5.28 5.22
N LYS A 19 -10.55 -4.08 5.77
CA LYS A 19 -11.85 -3.61 6.30
C LYS A 19 -12.88 -3.38 5.20
N GLU A 20 -12.45 -2.89 4.05
CA GLU A 20 -13.31 -2.41 2.97
C GLU A 20 -13.56 -3.48 1.89
N GLY A 21 -13.11 -4.73 2.11
CA GLY A 21 -13.36 -5.86 1.21
C GLY A 21 -12.36 -6.01 0.05
N GLY A 22 -11.28 -5.23 0.03
CA GLY A 22 -10.17 -5.30 -0.93
C GLY A 22 -9.20 -6.48 -0.73
N ARG A 23 -9.68 -7.65 -0.29
CA ARG A 23 -8.85 -8.80 0.10
C ARG A 23 -7.92 -9.31 -1.01
N ASN A 24 -8.24 -9.05 -2.27
CA ASN A 24 -7.42 -9.46 -3.41
C ASN A 24 -6.02 -8.81 -3.41
N PHE A 25 -5.84 -7.69 -2.68
CA PHE A 25 -4.58 -6.95 -2.62
C PHE A 25 -3.79 -7.22 -1.32
N ASP A 26 -4.40 -7.91 -0.36
CA ASP A 26 -3.80 -8.20 0.94
C ASP A 26 -2.50 -9.00 0.83
N ALA A 27 -2.46 -9.98 -0.09
CA ALA A 27 -1.27 -10.79 -0.34
C ALA A 27 -0.09 -9.94 -0.87
N GLY A 28 -0.37 -9.00 -1.78
CA GLY A 28 0.65 -8.10 -2.33
C GLY A 28 1.19 -7.12 -1.29
N ILE A 29 0.30 -6.53 -0.49
CA ILE A 29 0.69 -5.62 0.59
C ILE A 29 1.48 -6.36 1.66
N SER A 30 1.05 -7.56 2.06
CA SER A 30 1.76 -8.43 3.01
C SER A 30 3.15 -8.80 2.53
N ALA A 31 3.31 -9.14 1.25
CA ALA A 31 4.60 -9.48 0.68
C ALA A 31 5.57 -8.29 0.67
N ALA A 32 5.08 -7.08 0.37
CA ALA A 32 5.88 -5.85 0.45
C ALA A 32 6.31 -5.56 1.90
N ILE A 33 5.40 -5.70 2.87
CA ILE A 33 5.69 -5.57 4.30
C ILE A 33 6.76 -6.59 4.74
N ALA A 34 6.59 -7.86 4.38
CA ALA A 34 7.52 -8.92 4.74
C ALA A 34 8.92 -8.66 4.16
N SER A 35 9.00 -8.19 2.90
CA SER A 35 10.27 -7.84 2.26
C SER A 35 11.01 -6.73 3.00
N LEU A 36 10.30 -5.69 3.45
CA LEU A 36 10.90 -4.62 4.26
C LEU A 36 11.28 -5.10 5.67
N ALA A 37 10.57 -6.08 6.24
CA ALA A 37 10.83 -6.57 7.58
C ALA A 37 11.93 -7.65 7.66
N ASP A 38 12.30 -8.27 6.54
CA ASP A 38 13.23 -9.40 6.47
C ASP A 38 14.66 -8.98 6.85
N LYS A 39 15.17 -9.35 8.02
CA LYS A 39 16.52 -8.95 8.45
C LYS A 39 17.65 -9.85 7.93
N GLU A 40 17.33 -10.89 7.15
CA GLU A 40 18.32 -11.85 6.64
C GLU A 40 19.03 -11.35 5.37
N ILE A 41 18.43 -10.40 4.66
CA ILE A 41 18.96 -9.80 3.43
C ILE A 41 19.35 -8.32 3.60
N SER A 42 20.11 -7.79 2.65
CA SER A 42 20.61 -6.42 2.73
C SER A 42 19.48 -5.38 2.63
N GLU A 43 19.63 -4.21 3.27
CA GLU A 43 18.66 -3.10 3.18
C GLU A 43 18.29 -2.75 1.74
N LYS A 44 19.29 -2.74 0.85
CA LYS A 44 19.09 -2.49 -0.57
C LYS A 44 18.18 -3.53 -1.23
N ASP A 45 18.38 -4.80 -0.92
CA ASP A 45 17.60 -5.89 -1.52
C ASP A 45 16.16 -5.89 -0.98
N ARG A 46 15.97 -5.66 0.33
CA ARG A 46 14.65 -5.47 0.97
C ARG A 46 13.85 -4.39 0.26
N TRP A 47 14.47 -3.23 0.09
CA TRP A 47 13.86 -2.09 -0.57
C TRP A 47 13.54 -2.40 -2.03
N SER A 48 14.48 -3.00 -2.77
CA SER A 48 14.28 -3.36 -4.18
C SER A 48 13.13 -4.36 -4.36
N GLN A 49 13.00 -5.35 -3.48
CA GLN A 49 11.90 -6.31 -3.53
C GLN A 49 10.56 -5.64 -3.23
N ALA A 50 10.50 -4.80 -2.19
CA ALA A 50 9.30 -4.05 -1.85
C ALA A 50 8.84 -3.13 -2.99
N CYS A 51 9.77 -2.43 -3.66
CA CYS A 51 9.47 -1.65 -4.85
C CYS A 51 8.87 -2.50 -5.96
N SER A 52 9.50 -3.64 -6.28
CA SER A 52 9.05 -4.53 -7.35
C SER A 52 7.63 -5.06 -7.10
N ILE A 53 7.33 -5.48 -5.86
CA ILE A 53 6.01 -5.96 -5.44
C ILE A 53 4.99 -4.83 -5.55
N TYR A 54 5.29 -3.66 -4.98
CA TYR A 54 4.37 -2.53 -4.98
C TYR A 54 4.07 -2.04 -6.41
N GLN A 55 5.09 -1.89 -7.26
CA GLN A 55 4.93 -1.51 -8.66
C GLN A 55 4.08 -2.52 -9.44
N THR A 56 4.25 -3.81 -9.21
CA THR A 56 3.44 -4.85 -9.86
C THR A 56 1.97 -4.72 -9.47
N MET A 57 1.70 -4.50 -8.18
CA MET A 57 0.35 -4.32 -7.66
C MET A 57 -0.30 -3.01 -8.17
N ALA A 58 0.41 -1.89 -8.05
CA ALA A 58 -0.08 -0.57 -8.45
C ALA A 58 -0.17 -0.40 -9.98
N GLY A 59 0.68 -1.08 -10.74
CA GLY A 59 0.71 -1.07 -12.20
C GLY A 59 -0.24 -2.09 -12.85
N SER A 60 -0.90 -2.95 -12.07
CA SER A 60 -1.89 -3.88 -12.59
C SER A 60 -3.09 -3.13 -13.19
N LYS A 61 -3.51 -3.52 -14.41
CA LYS A 61 -4.68 -2.92 -15.07
C LYS A 61 -5.93 -3.31 -14.27
N SER A 62 -6.45 -2.33 -13.54
CA SER A 62 -7.70 -2.35 -12.76
C SER A 62 -7.63 -2.96 -11.35
N GLY A 63 -8.32 -2.29 -10.43
CA GLY A 63 -8.68 -2.82 -9.11
C GLY A 63 -7.90 -2.22 -7.94
N PHE A 64 -6.57 -2.11 -8.01
CA PHE A 64 -5.81 -1.55 -6.88
C PHE A 64 -5.99 -0.04 -6.79
N SER A 65 -5.69 0.67 -7.88
CA SER A 65 -5.75 2.13 -7.95
C SER A 65 -7.20 2.65 -8.05
N ASP A 66 -8.11 1.84 -8.57
CA ASP A 66 -9.53 2.19 -8.73
C ASP A 66 -10.36 1.90 -7.47
N PHE A 67 -9.77 1.28 -6.45
CA PHE A 67 -10.49 0.91 -5.25
C PHE A 67 -10.97 2.17 -4.51
N TYR A 68 -12.25 2.21 -4.19
CA TYR A 68 -12.96 3.33 -3.60
C TYR A 68 -13.72 2.87 -2.36
N ILE A 69 -13.61 3.65 -1.29
CA ILE A 69 -14.29 3.39 -0.02
C ILE A 69 -15.69 3.98 -0.07
N ASP A 70 -16.69 3.11 -0.03
CA ASP A 70 -18.10 3.52 0.02
C ASP A 70 -18.60 3.58 1.47
N ARG A 71 -19.23 4.70 1.83
CA ARG A 71 -19.73 5.04 3.18
C ARG A 71 -21.06 5.75 3.07
N ASP A 72 -21.81 5.77 4.16
CA ASP A 72 -23.19 6.29 4.16
C ASP A 72 -23.25 7.78 3.79
N THR A 73 -22.37 8.60 4.37
CA THR A 73 -22.37 10.06 4.12
C THR A 73 -21.31 10.49 3.11
N VAL A 74 -21.61 11.58 2.39
CA VAL A 74 -20.65 12.22 1.46
C VAL A 74 -19.35 12.60 2.18
N GLU A 75 -19.45 13.16 3.38
CA GLU A 75 -18.29 13.57 4.17
C GLU A 75 -17.41 12.39 4.58
N GLN A 76 -18.02 11.27 5.01
CA GLN A 76 -17.28 10.06 5.32
C GLN A 76 -16.55 9.49 4.09
N ARG A 77 -17.22 9.49 2.92
CA ARG A 77 -16.59 9.06 1.67
C ARG A 77 -15.41 9.96 1.29
N ILE A 78 -15.58 11.28 1.36
CA ILE A 78 -14.51 12.24 1.05
C ILE A 78 -13.31 12.01 1.98
N ASN A 79 -13.53 11.95 3.29
CA ASN A 79 -12.45 11.81 4.27
C ASN A 79 -11.72 10.46 4.12
N ALA A 80 -12.46 9.36 3.96
CA ALA A 80 -11.87 8.04 3.82
C ALA A 80 -11.04 7.90 2.53
N ASN A 81 -11.58 8.35 1.40
CA ASN A 81 -10.87 8.28 0.12
C ASN A 81 -9.71 9.27 0.03
N ALA A 82 -9.81 10.45 0.65
CA ALA A 82 -8.68 11.38 0.75
C ALA A 82 -7.49 10.77 1.51
N ARG A 83 -7.75 10.03 2.61
CA ARG A 83 -6.68 9.33 3.34
C ARG A 83 -6.08 8.20 2.51
N LEU A 84 -6.92 7.41 1.86
CA LEU A 84 -6.49 6.33 0.98
C LEU A 84 -5.62 6.84 -0.19
N ASP A 85 -6.04 7.91 -0.85
CA ASP A 85 -5.28 8.53 -1.94
C ASP A 85 -3.96 9.12 -1.47
N PHE A 86 -3.94 9.76 -0.29
CA PHE A 86 -2.70 10.22 0.33
C PHE A 86 -1.70 9.07 0.52
N ILE A 87 -2.14 7.95 1.11
CA ILE A 87 -1.27 6.79 1.36
C ILE A 87 -0.70 6.25 0.03
N ARG A 88 -1.56 6.07 -0.98
CA ARG A 88 -1.13 5.58 -2.31
C ARG A 88 -0.11 6.51 -2.96
N GLN A 89 -0.33 7.82 -2.89
CA GLN A 89 0.59 8.81 -3.47
C GLN A 89 1.94 8.80 -2.75
N GLU A 90 1.95 8.73 -1.42
CA GLU A 90 3.19 8.67 -0.64
C GLU A 90 3.97 7.38 -0.92
N LEU A 91 3.27 6.24 -0.95
CA LEU A 91 3.89 4.96 -1.31
C LEU A 91 4.42 4.96 -2.75
N TRP A 92 3.73 5.60 -3.69
CA TRP A 92 4.22 5.76 -5.05
C TRP A 92 5.49 6.62 -5.13
N LYS A 93 5.59 7.70 -4.35
CA LYS A 93 6.82 8.50 -4.27
C LYS A 93 8.00 7.74 -3.65
N LEU A 94 7.72 6.77 -2.78
CA LEU A 94 8.75 6.01 -2.07
C LEU A 94 9.18 4.74 -2.83
N LEU A 95 8.22 3.99 -3.36
CA LEU A 95 8.40 2.64 -3.91
C LEU A 95 8.10 2.55 -5.41
N GLY A 96 7.53 3.61 -6.00
CA GLY A 96 7.14 3.64 -7.40
C GLY A 96 8.27 3.99 -8.37
N TYR A 97 9.32 4.69 -7.92
CA TYR A 97 10.46 5.13 -8.73
C TYR A 97 11.77 5.19 -7.95
#